data_AF-A0A5K3ERL8-F1
#
_entry.id   AF-A0A5K3ERL8-F1
#
_cell.length_a   1.000
_cell.length_b   1.000
_cell.length_c   1.000
_cell.angle_alpha   90.00
_cell.angle_beta   90.00
_cell.angle_gamma   90.00
#
_symmetry.space_group_name_H-M   'P 1'
#
loop_
_entity.id
_entity.type
_entity.pdbx_description
1 polymer ?
#
loop_
_entity_poly.entity_id
_entity_poly.type
_entity_poly.pdbx_seq_one_letter_code
_entity_poly.pdbx_strand_id
1 'polypeptide(L)'
;MWQGFFEPSLSSFTLYNCFFWKKTGQNHVSITQERSTYGPTLESMEAEIRRCSVKLKQLKEVCIDAVRQRDETLGELRRLEELLYAYQKRRELELLNMRRMLDSYKEQPTPMKALVIEDAIDKSEENEQLTGDDPTVTDEQGLMASLEDVYKELKSVTGVSNHNDMEKMFVQLENSTTSLRQLSQEAEVKQKSLQDQNDQLKAAYLELKSIGDFKLSKISAHERKQGHMDALIEKKNSMQAELNRLRQQLTYARLAIEHIYVKLQMTPSTTKSAKKQAAVILKHLTEINLPDIMLQCMEYQDQLDNDLDGYDLVSEISNMNLEKVS
;
A
#
# COMPACT_ATOMS: atom_id res chain seq x y z
N MET A 1 62.22 5.34 -87.51
CA MET A 1 62.82 5.03 -86.20
C MET A 1 62.39 6.15 -85.28
N TRP A 2 61.52 5.96 -84.30
CA TRP A 2 61.69 5.09 -83.16
C TRP A 2 60.38 4.35 -82.80
N GLN A 3 60.54 3.07 -82.46
CA GLN A 3 59.52 2.22 -81.85
C GLN A 3 59.25 2.71 -80.41
N GLY A 4 57.99 2.60 -79.98
CA GLY A 4 57.58 2.83 -78.60
C GLY A 4 56.26 2.11 -78.33
N PHE A 5 56.25 0.80 -78.55
CA PHE A 5 55.14 -0.10 -78.20
C PHE A 5 55.10 -0.19 -76.67
N PHE A 6 54.14 0.47 -76.03
CA PHE A 6 53.90 0.33 -74.60
C PHE A 6 52.96 -0.87 -74.40
N GLU A 7 53.52 -2.07 -74.31
CA GLU A 7 52.78 -3.24 -73.81
C GLU A 7 52.49 -3.04 -72.31
N PRO A 8 51.21 -3.07 -71.87
CA PRO A 8 50.92 -3.16 -70.45
C PRO A 8 51.39 -4.53 -69.97
N SER A 9 52.40 -4.56 -69.08
CA SER A 9 52.89 -5.82 -68.53
C SER A 9 51.72 -6.64 -67.93
N LEU A 10 51.67 -7.94 -68.28
CA LEU A 10 50.74 -8.93 -67.75
C LEU A 10 50.71 -8.97 -66.20
N SER A 11 51.75 -8.44 -65.54
CA SER A 11 51.86 -8.29 -64.08
C SER A 11 50.89 -7.24 -63.50
N SER A 12 50.67 -6.11 -64.19
CA SER A 12 49.75 -5.06 -63.71
C SER A 12 48.29 -5.52 -63.79
N PHE A 13 47.93 -6.21 -64.88
CA PHE A 13 46.56 -6.70 -65.08
C PHE A 13 46.20 -7.87 -64.14
N THR A 14 47.16 -8.70 -63.75
CA THR A 14 46.96 -9.80 -62.80
C THR A 14 46.89 -9.30 -61.35
N LEU A 15 47.70 -8.30 -60.96
CA LEU A 15 47.61 -7.67 -59.65
C LEU A 15 46.30 -6.91 -59.46
N TYR A 16 45.84 -6.17 -60.47
CA TYR A 16 44.56 -5.44 -60.41
C TYR A 16 43.37 -6.40 -60.31
N ASN A 17 43.37 -7.50 -61.07
CA ASN A 17 42.36 -8.54 -60.94
C ASN A 17 42.42 -9.24 -59.58
N CYS A 18 43.59 -9.61 -59.06
CA CYS A 18 43.71 -10.21 -57.73
C CYS A 18 43.17 -9.29 -56.62
N PHE A 19 43.48 -8.00 -56.68
CA PHE A 19 43.00 -7.04 -55.68
C PHE A 19 41.50 -6.80 -55.79
N PHE A 20 40.96 -6.72 -57.02
CA PHE A 20 39.54 -6.58 -57.28
C PHE A 20 38.76 -7.81 -56.79
N TRP A 21 39.20 -9.03 -57.13
CA TRP A 21 38.59 -10.28 -56.69
C TRP A 21 38.68 -10.50 -55.17
N LYS A 22 39.78 -10.07 -54.53
CA LYS A 22 39.90 -10.10 -53.07
C LYS A 22 38.92 -9.15 -52.40
N LYS A 23 38.74 -7.93 -52.95
CA LYS A 23 37.81 -6.92 -52.41
C LYS A 23 36.35 -7.27 -52.67
N THR A 24 36.00 -7.80 -53.83
CA THR A 24 34.63 -8.31 -54.10
C THR A 24 34.32 -9.56 -53.29
N GLY A 25 35.30 -10.45 -53.08
CA GLY A 25 35.18 -11.60 -52.18
C GLY A 25 34.96 -11.19 -50.72
N GLN A 26 35.73 -10.23 -50.19
CA GLN A 26 35.51 -9.69 -48.83
C GLN A 26 34.15 -9.02 -48.68
N ASN A 27 33.72 -8.24 -49.66
CA ASN A 27 32.39 -7.62 -49.65
C ASN A 27 31.27 -8.68 -49.68
N HIS A 28 31.44 -9.74 -50.48
CA HIS A 28 30.46 -10.83 -50.54
C HIS A 28 30.36 -11.57 -49.20
N VAL A 29 31.48 -11.83 -48.52
CA VAL A 29 31.50 -12.45 -47.19
C VAL A 29 30.79 -11.56 -46.16
N SER A 30 31.08 -10.25 -46.15
CA SER A 30 30.40 -9.29 -45.25
C SER A 30 28.89 -9.28 -45.46
N ILE A 31 28.44 -9.20 -46.72
CA ILE A 31 27.01 -9.17 -47.07
C ILE A 31 26.33 -10.50 -46.70
N THR A 32 26.97 -11.64 -46.93
CA THR A 32 26.40 -12.94 -46.52
C THR A 32 26.31 -13.08 -45.01
N GLN A 33 27.28 -12.55 -44.27
CA GLN A 33 27.29 -12.60 -42.82
C GLN A 33 26.22 -11.67 -42.23
N GLU A 34 26.10 -10.45 -42.73
CA GLU A 34 25.00 -9.53 -42.38
C GLU A 34 23.64 -10.16 -42.69
N ARG A 35 23.47 -10.74 -43.88
CA ARG A 35 22.23 -11.43 -44.27
C ARG A 35 21.88 -12.58 -43.33
N SER A 36 22.87 -13.30 -42.81
CA SER A 36 22.68 -14.39 -41.84
C SER A 36 22.20 -13.90 -40.47
N THR A 37 22.41 -12.63 -40.11
CA THR A 37 22.00 -12.08 -38.81
C THR A 37 20.60 -11.49 -38.80
N TYR A 38 20.11 -10.99 -39.94
CA TYR A 38 18.79 -10.36 -40.02
C TYR A 38 17.64 -11.35 -39.75
N GLY A 39 17.73 -12.58 -40.25
CA GLY A 39 16.72 -13.62 -40.03
C GLY A 39 16.47 -13.92 -38.53
N PRO A 40 17.51 -14.35 -37.78
CA PRO A 40 17.40 -14.59 -36.34
C PRO A 40 16.96 -13.36 -35.54
N THR A 41 17.43 -12.17 -35.94
CA THR A 41 17.04 -10.92 -35.27
C THR A 41 15.56 -10.61 -35.49
N LEU A 42 15.06 -10.81 -36.72
CA LEU A 42 13.64 -10.63 -37.04
C LEU A 42 12.77 -11.64 -36.29
N GLU A 43 13.16 -12.91 -36.28
CA GLU A 43 12.46 -13.96 -35.52
C GLU A 43 12.43 -13.66 -34.02
N SER A 44 13.54 -13.15 -33.47
CA SER A 44 13.61 -12.72 -32.07
C SER A 44 12.66 -11.55 -31.79
N MET A 45 12.62 -10.54 -32.66
CA MET A 45 11.70 -9.41 -32.53
C MET A 45 10.24 -9.85 -32.64
N GLU A 46 9.91 -10.73 -33.58
CA GLU A 46 8.57 -11.28 -33.73
C GLU A 46 8.13 -12.10 -32.50
N ALA A 47 9.05 -12.90 -31.94
CA ALA A 47 8.78 -13.65 -30.72
C ALA A 47 8.48 -12.70 -29.55
N GLU A 48 9.23 -11.61 -29.43
CA GLU A 48 9.02 -10.62 -28.38
C GLU A 48 7.70 -9.84 -28.58
N ILE A 49 7.36 -9.47 -29.81
CA ILE A 49 6.05 -8.86 -30.14
C ILE A 49 4.89 -9.78 -29.74
N ARG A 50 5.00 -11.08 -30.04
CA ARG A 50 4.00 -12.09 -29.65
C ARG A 50 3.89 -12.19 -28.12
N ARG A 51 5.01 -12.25 -27.40
CA ARG A 51 5.04 -12.27 -25.93
C ARG A 51 4.40 -11.03 -25.32
N CYS A 52 4.79 -9.84 -25.79
CA CYS A 52 4.22 -8.57 -25.34
C CYS A 52 2.72 -8.51 -25.59
N SER A 53 2.26 -8.99 -26.75
CA SER A 53 0.84 -9.02 -27.11
C SER A 53 0.02 -9.92 -26.18
N VAL A 54 0.54 -11.10 -25.82
CA VAL A 54 -0.10 -12.01 -24.86
C VAL A 54 -0.15 -11.37 -23.47
N LYS A 55 0.98 -10.79 -23.02
CA LYS A 55 1.05 -10.11 -21.72
C LYS A 55 0.10 -8.92 -21.64
N LEU A 56 -0.06 -8.17 -22.73
CA LEU A 56 -1.00 -7.05 -22.81
C LEU A 56 -2.46 -7.51 -22.70
N LYS A 57 -2.82 -8.63 -23.33
CA LYS A 57 -4.16 -9.24 -23.19
C LYS A 57 -4.44 -9.65 -21.74
N GLN A 58 -3.49 -10.35 -21.11
CA GLN A 58 -3.60 -10.76 -19.70
C GLN A 58 -3.73 -9.56 -18.76
N LEU A 59 -2.90 -8.52 -18.95
CA LEU A 59 -2.97 -7.30 -18.15
C LEU A 59 -4.32 -6.59 -18.31
N LYS A 60 -4.88 -6.58 -19.53
CA LYS A 60 -6.20 -5.99 -19.78
C LYS A 60 -7.30 -6.70 -19.01
N GLU A 61 -7.29 -8.03 -18.97
CA GLU A 61 -8.24 -8.84 -18.20
C GLU A 61 -8.13 -8.55 -16.70
N VAL A 62 -6.90 -8.54 -16.16
CA VAL A 62 -6.65 -8.19 -14.74
C VAL A 62 -7.13 -6.78 -14.41
N CYS A 63 -6.90 -5.80 -15.28
CA CYS A 63 -7.39 -4.43 -15.08
C CYS A 63 -8.92 -4.36 -15.06
N ILE A 64 -9.60 -5.09 -15.94
CA ILE A 64 -11.06 -5.16 -15.97
C ILE A 64 -11.59 -5.76 -14.66
N ASP A 65 -10.99 -6.86 -14.20
CA ASP A 65 -11.36 -7.50 -12.94
C ASP A 65 -11.13 -6.58 -11.73
N ALA A 66 -9.99 -5.88 -11.69
CA ALA A 66 -9.67 -4.95 -10.61
C ALA A 66 -10.69 -3.78 -10.55
N VAL A 67 -11.08 -3.23 -11.71
CA VAL A 67 -12.12 -2.18 -11.78
C VAL A 67 -13.46 -2.72 -11.29
N ARG A 68 -13.86 -3.92 -11.73
CA ARG A 68 -15.09 -4.57 -11.27
C ARG A 68 -15.12 -4.76 -9.76
N GLN A 69 -14.05 -5.28 -9.16
CA GLN A 69 -13.93 -5.47 -7.72
C GLN A 69 -13.98 -4.13 -6.95
N ARG A 70 -13.33 -3.09 -7.47
CA ARG A 70 -13.41 -1.76 -6.89
C ARG A 70 -14.85 -1.24 -6.91
N ASP A 71 -15.56 -1.39 -8.01
CA ASP A 71 -16.93 -0.88 -8.13
C ASP A 71 -17.90 -1.66 -7.23
N GLU A 72 -17.73 -2.98 -7.11
CA GLU A 72 -18.49 -3.82 -6.18
C GLU A 72 -18.26 -3.43 -4.71
N THR A 73 -16.99 -3.23 -4.32
CA THR A 73 -16.64 -2.83 -2.94
C THR A 73 -17.12 -1.41 -2.60
N LEU A 74 -17.08 -0.48 -3.57
CA LEU A 74 -17.66 0.86 -3.40
C LEU A 74 -19.19 0.80 -3.28
N GLY A 75 -19.85 -0.10 -4.02
CA GLY A 75 -21.28 -0.34 -3.90
C GLY A 75 -21.68 -0.84 -2.52
N GLU A 76 -20.98 -1.85 -2.01
CA GLU A 76 -21.25 -2.39 -0.67
C GLU A 76 -20.94 -1.37 0.44
N LEU A 77 -19.88 -0.58 0.29
CA LEU A 77 -19.57 0.50 1.23
C LEU A 77 -20.73 1.50 1.34
N ARG A 78 -21.25 2.00 0.21
CA ARG A 78 -22.40 2.93 0.20
C ARG A 78 -23.63 2.33 0.88
N ARG A 79 -23.92 1.05 0.60
CA ARG A 79 -25.04 0.33 1.22
C ARG A 79 -24.90 0.25 2.74
N LEU A 80 -23.69 -0.02 3.23
CA LEU A 80 -23.40 -0.07 4.67
C LEU A 80 -23.47 1.31 5.33
N GLU A 81 -23.00 2.36 4.64
CA GLU A 81 -23.13 3.76 5.11
C GLU A 81 -24.59 4.17 5.25
N GLU A 82 -25.44 3.88 4.26
CA GLU A 82 -26.88 4.14 4.31
C GLU A 82 -27.54 3.39 5.47
N LEU A 83 -27.17 2.13 5.68
CA LEU A 83 -27.70 1.30 6.77
C LEU A 83 -27.32 1.88 8.13
N LEU A 84 -26.05 2.27 8.31
CA LEU A 84 -25.57 2.89 9.55
C LEU A 84 -26.28 4.21 9.83
N TYR A 85 -26.46 5.04 8.80
CA TYR A 85 -27.21 6.29 8.93
C TYR A 85 -28.66 6.05 9.38
N ALA A 86 -29.33 5.05 8.80
CA ALA A 86 -30.69 4.67 9.20
C ALA A 86 -30.75 4.17 10.65
N TYR A 87 -29.80 3.33 11.08
CA TYR A 87 -29.70 2.87 12.46
C TYR A 87 -29.45 4.02 13.45
N GLN A 88 -28.55 4.94 13.10
CA GLN A 88 -28.26 6.11 13.92
C GLN A 88 -29.52 6.98 14.08
N LYS A 89 -30.21 7.29 12.99
CA LYS A 89 -31.48 8.05 13.02
C LYS A 89 -32.54 7.37 13.88
N ARG A 90 -32.69 6.04 13.78
CA ARG A 90 -33.64 5.28 14.60
C ARG A 90 -33.30 5.38 16.09
N ARG A 91 -32.02 5.22 16.43
CA ARG A 91 -31.54 5.32 17.81
C ARG A 91 -31.72 6.73 18.38
N GLU A 92 -31.43 7.76 17.60
CA GLU A 92 -31.65 9.15 18.00
C GLU A 92 -33.14 9.43 18.28
N LEU A 93 -34.05 8.92 17.45
CA LEU A 93 -35.49 9.04 17.65
C LEU A 93 -35.94 8.34 18.94
N GLU A 94 -35.42 7.15 19.22
CA GLU A 94 -35.72 6.39 20.43
C GLU A 94 -35.23 7.11 21.69
N LEU A 95 -33.99 7.63 21.67
CA LEU A 95 -33.45 8.45 22.76
C LEU A 95 -34.26 9.72 22.99
N LEU A 96 -34.71 10.37 21.91
CA LEU A 96 -35.58 11.54 21.98
C LEU A 96 -36.94 11.21 22.62
N ASN A 97 -37.53 10.06 22.27
CA ASN A 97 -38.78 9.59 22.86
C ASN A 97 -38.63 9.26 24.34
N MET A 98 -37.57 8.54 24.71
CA MET A 98 -37.25 8.23 26.11
C MET A 98 -37.05 9.50 26.95
N ARG A 99 -36.34 10.50 26.39
CA ARG A 99 -36.17 11.80 27.05
C ARG A 99 -37.51 12.50 27.28
N ARG A 100 -38.38 12.56 26.25
CA ARG A 100 -39.73 13.13 26.39
C ARG A 100 -40.56 12.41 27.46
N MET A 101 -40.49 11.08 27.53
CA MET A 101 -41.14 10.32 28.60
C MET A 101 -40.61 10.72 29.97
N LEU A 102 -39.29 10.79 30.15
CA LEU A 102 -38.66 11.18 31.42
C LEU A 102 -39.02 12.61 31.84
N ASP A 103 -39.07 13.55 30.90
CA ASP A 103 -39.48 14.92 31.17
C ASP A 103 -40.96 14.98 31.61
N SER A 104 -41.84 14.16 30.99
CA SER A 104 -43.25 14.05 31.41
C SER A 104 -43.43 13.44 32.82
N TYR A 105 -42.54 12.53 33.25
CA TYR A 105 -42.54 12.00 34.61
C TYR A 105 -42.02 13.00 35.65
N LYS A 106 -41.09 13.89 35.29
CA LYS A 106 -40.63 14.96 36.18
C LYS A 106 -41.70 16.01 36.47
N GLU A 107 -42.63 16.20 35.55
CA GLU A 107 -43.77 17.11 35.73
C GLU A 107 -44.91 16.50 36.57
N GLN A 108 -44.86 15.19 36.88
CA GLN A 108 -45.78 14.55 37.82
C GLN A 108 -45.18 14.49 39.24
N PRO A 109 -45.84 15.05 40.26
CA PRO A 109 -45.36 14.97 41.64
C PRO A 109 -45.53 13.52 42.14
N THR A 110 -44.41 12.83 42.35
CA THR A 110 -44.40 11.48 42.93
C THR A 110 -44.60 11.57 44.45
N PRO A 111 -45.54 10.81 45.05
CA PRO A 111 -45.70 10.76 46.50
C PRO A 111 -44.62 9.83 47.08
N MET A 112 -43.54 10.42 47.55
CA MET A 112 -42.44 9.71 48.20
C MET A 112 -42.85 9.34 49.63
N LYS A 113 -43.29 8.09 49.85
CA LYS A 113 -43.42 7.54 51.21
C LYS A 113 -42.05 7.05 51.67
N ALA A 114 -41.52 7.74 52.69
CA ALA A 114 -40.31 7.35 53.39
C ALA A 114 -40.53 6.04 54.15
N LEU A 115 -39.71 5.03 53.85
CA LEU A 115 -39.54 3.83 54.65
C LEU A 115 -38.34 4.05 55.55
N VAL A 116 -38.62 4.21 56.85
CA VAL A 116 -37.68 4.05 57.95
C VAL A 116 -37.98 2.70 58.56
N ILE A 117 -36.94 1.90 58.84
CA ILE A 117 -36.70 1.13 60.07
C ILE A 117 -35.46 0.26 59.80
N GLU A 118 -34.32 0.73 60.29
CA GLU A 118 -33.25 -0.12 60.80
C GLU A 118 -33.57 -0.42 62.27
N ASP A 119 -33.35 -1.66 62.69
CA ASP A 119 -32.35 -2.05 63.71
C ASP A 119 -32.83 -3.24 64.56
N ALA A 120 -32.01 -4.30 64.58
CA ALA A 120 -31.85 -5.29 65.66
C ALA A 120 -31.21 -6.58 65.09
N ILE A 121 -29.88 -6.55 65.03
CA ILE A 121 -29.03 -7.73 65.03
C ILE A 121 -28.86 -8.14 66.49
N ASP A 122 -29.23 -9.36 66.88
CA ASP A 122 -28.44 -10.08 67.89
C ASP A 122 -28.61 -11.60 67.86
N LYS A 123 -27.52 -12.25 68.26
CA LYS A 123 -27.09 -13.63 68.03
C LYS A 123 -27.77 -14.65 68.96
N SER A 124 -27.85 -15.91 68.52
CA SER A 124 -27.73 -17.07 69.42
C SER A 124 -27.29 -18.31 68.66
N GLU A 125 -26.26 -18.95 69.18
CA GLU A 125 -25.62 -20.18 68.72
C GLU A 125 -26.37 -21.45 69.18
N GLU A 126 -26.19 -22.51 68.38
CA GLU A 126 -26.01 -23.95 68.66
C GLU A 126 -26.73 -24.73 69.79
N ASN A 127 -27.07 -25.97 69.39
CA ASN A 127 -27.16 -27.25 70.15
C ASN A 127 -28.43 -27.48 71.00
N GLU A 128 -29.01 -28.69 71.14
CA GLU A 128 -28.57 -30.06 70.84
C GLU A 128 -29.78 -31.03 70.92
N GLN A 129 -29.61 -32.21 70.31
CA GLN A 129 -30.21 -33.52 70.68
C GLN A 129 -31.70 -33.81 70.39
N LEU A 130 -31.89 -34.53 69.28
CA LEU A 130 -33.03 -35.41 69.01
C LEU A 130 -32.67 -36.86 69.39
N THR A 131 -33.20 -37.33 70.51
CA THR A 131 -33.62 -38.72 70.76
C THR A 131 -35.14 -38.69 70.70
N GLY A 132 -35.89 -39.50 69.98
CA GLY A 132 -35.76 -40.91 69.63
C GLY A 132 -37.20 -41.46 69.68
N ASP A 133 -37.49 -42.42 68.80
CA ASP A 133 -38.68 -43.28 68.74
C ASP A 133 -40.02 -42.71 68.24
N ASP A 134 -40.37 -43.20 67.04
CA ASP A 134 -41.71 -43.51 66.57
C ASP A 134 -42.36 -44.55 67.53
N PRO A 135 -43.64 -44.41 67.90
CA PRO A 135 -44.59 -45.28 67.25
C PRO A 135 -45.99 -44.67 67.05
N THR A 136 -46.53 -44.97 65.87
CA THR A 136 -47.95 -45.17 65.58
C THR A 136 -48.82 -45.65 66.76
N VAL A 137 -50.05 -45.08 66.80
CA VAL A 137 -51.25 -45.41 67.61
C VAL A 137 -51.45 -44.58 68.90
N THR A 138 -51.74 -43.31 68.67
CA THR A 138 -52.83 -42.50 69.25
C THR A 138 -53.13 -42.66 70.76
N ASP A 139 -52.32 -42.03 71.59
CA ASP A 139 -52.76 -41.54 72.90
C ASP A 139 -53.27 -40.10 72.70
N GLU A 140 -54.58 -39.93 72.46
CA GLU A 140 -55.19 -38.61 72.21
C GLU A 140 -54.91 -37.63 73.36
N GLN A 141 -54.68 -38.13 74.57
CA GLN A 141 -54.40 -37.32 75.76
C GLN A 141 -52.92 -36.91 75.84
N GLY A 142 -52.00 -37.81 75.50
CA GLY A 142 -50.57 -37.50 75.37
C GLY A 142 -50.29 -36.54 74.20
N LEU A 143 -51.02 -36.69 73.09
CA LEU A 143 -50.95 -35.77 71.95
C LEU A 143 -51.54 -34.39 72.30
N MET A 144 -52.62 -34.34 73.08
CA MET A 144 -53.21 -33.08 73.51
C MET A 144 -52.28 -32.33 74.49
N ALA A 145 -51.63 -33.05 75.41
CA ALA A 145 -50.64 -32.48 76.31
C ALA A 145 -49.41 -31.93 75.56
N SER A 146 -48.90 -32.67 74.57
CA SER A 146 -47.78 -32.20 73.75
C SER A 146 -48.14 -31.00 72.88
N LEU A 147 -49.35 -30.98 72.30
CA LEU A 147 -49.86 -29.83 71.55
C LEU A 147 -50.06 -28.60 72.45
N GLU A 148 -50.46 -28.79 73.70
CA GLU A 148 -50.64 -27.71 74.67
C GLU A 148 -49.30 -27.12 75.14
N ASP A 149 -48.28 -27.97 75.29
CA ASP A 149 -46.91 -27.52 75.57
C ASP A 149 -46.31 -26.77 74.38
N VAL A 150 -46.48 -27.27 73.15
CA VAL A 150 -46.11 -26.55 71.93
C VAL A 150 -46.83 -25.21 71.84
N TYR A 151 -48.12 -25.14 72.17
CA TYR A 151 -48.88 -23.88 72.15
C TYR A 151 -48.40 -22.88 73.21
N LYS A 152 -48.01 -23.34 74.41
CA LYS A 152 -47.42 -22.48 75.44
C LYS A 152 -46.07 -21.91 75.00
N GLU A 153 -45.23 -22.73 74.39
CA GLU A 153 -43.94 -22.31 73.87
C GLU A 153 -44.09 -21.35 72.69
N LEU A 154 -45.04 -21.63 71.80
CA LEU A 154 -45.36 -20.73 70.69
C LEU A 154 -45.88 -19.38 71.20
N LYS A 155 -46.70 -19.38 72.25
CA LYS A 155 -47.18 -18.17 72.93
C LYS A 155 -46.07 -17.41 73.64
N SER A 156 -45.06 -18.09 74.21
CA SER A 156 -43.93 -17.44 74.86
C SER A 156 -42.99 -16.77 73.86
N VAL A 157 -42.74 -17.42 72.72
CA VAL A 157 -41.85 -16.92 71.65
C VAL A 157 -42.49 -15.79 70.85
N THR A 158 -43.78 -15.92 70.53
CA THR A 158 -44.47 -14.95 69.66
C THR A 158 -45.16 -13.82 70.43
N GLY A 159 -45.37 -13.98 71.74
CA GLY A 159 -46.09 -13.02 72.59
C GLY A 159 -47.59 -12.90 72.29
N VAL A 160 -48.12 -13.67 71.36
CA VAL A 160 -49.52 -13.59 70.91
C VAL A 160 -50.40 -14.44 71.82
N SER A 161 -51.36 -13.78 72.49
CA SER A 161 -52.19 -14.42 73.51
C SER A 161 -53.45 -15.11 72.99
N ASN A 162 -53.92 -14.73 71.79
CA ASN A 162 -55.14 -15.23 71.16
C ASN A 162 -54.81 -16.19 70.02
N HIS A 163 -55.51 -17.32 69.98
CA HIS A 163 -55.36 -18.34 68.95
C HIS A 163 -55.54 -17.79 67.52
N ASN A 164 -56.58 -16.98 67.30
CA ASN A 164 -56.84 -16.36 65.98
C ASN A 164 -55.73 -15.41 65.50
N ASP A 165 -55.02 -14.75 66.43
CA ASP A 165 -53.94 -13.84 66.06
C ASP A 165 -52.65 -14.62 65.74
N MET A 166 -52.49 -15.80 66.36
CA MET A 166 -51.42 -16.74 66.07
C MET A 166 -51.57 -17.40 64.70
N GLU A 167 -52.80 -17.80 64.33
CA GLU A 167 -53.11 -18.27 62.97
C GLU A 167 -52.82 -17.21 61.91
N LYS A 168 -53.22 -15.95 62.14
CA LYS A 168 -52.95 -14.84 61.20
C LYS A 168 -51.45 -14.61 60.99
N MET A 169 -50.66 -14.70 62.07
CA MET A 169 -49.21 -14.56 62.00
C MET A 169 -48.58 -15.69 61.20
N PHE A 170 -49.04 -16.94 61.36
CA PHE A 170 -48.56 -18.06 60.54
C PHE A 170 -48.86 -17.85 59.06
N VAL A 171 -50.08 -17.42 58.72
CA VAL A 171 -50.43 -17.09 57.33
C VAL A 171 -49.56 -15.95 56.79
N GLN A 172 -49.24 -14.94 57.60
CA GLN A 172 -48.33 -13.86 57.20
C GLN A 172 -46.88 -14.33 57.01
N LEU A 173 -46.38 -15.22 57.87
CA LEU A 173 -45.05 -15.82 57.75
C LEU A 173 -44.95 -16.73 56.52
N GLU A 174 -45.98 -17.51 56.24
CA GLU A 174 -46.05 -18.32 55.02
C GLU A 174 -46.07 -17.44 53.76
N ASN A 175 -46.85 -16.35 53.76
CA ASN A 175 -46.87 -15.38 52.66
C ASN A 175 -45.53 -14.63 52.50
N SER A 176 -44.86 -14.31 53.60
CA SER A 176 -43.54 -13.66 53.58
C SER A 176 -42.46 -14.60 53.05
N THR A 177 -42.43 -15.85 53.53
CA THR A 177 -41.46 -16.86 53.08
C THR A 177 -41.65 -17.24 51.62
N THR A 178 -42.89 -17.34 51.14
CA THR A 178 -43.19 -17.54 49.71
C THR A 178 -42.74 -16.35 48.87
N SER A 179 -42.96 -15.12 49.32
CA SER A 179 -42.50 -13.90 48.64
C SER A 179 -40.97 -13.81 48.57
N LEU A 180 -40.27 -14.14 49.66
CA LEU A 180 -38.80 -14.17 49.69
C LEU A 180 -38.24 -15.25 48.76
N ARG A 181 -38.88 -16.42 48.70
CA ARG A 181 -38.49 -17.48 47.77
C ARG A 181 -38.65 -17.03 46.32
N GLN A 182 -39.74 -16.34 45.98
CA GLN A 182 -39.94 -15.77 44.65
C GLN A 182 -38.87 -14.73 44.31
N LEU A 183 -38.60 -13.78 45.22
CA LEU A 183 -37.55 -12.77 45.02
C LEU A 183 -36.15 -13.39 44.87
N SER A 184 -35.84 -14.44 45.64
CA SER A 184 -34.59 -15.18 45.50
C SER A 184 -34.48 -15.83 44.12
N GLN A 185 -35.56 -16.45 43.63
CA GLN A 185 -35.58 -17.08 42.32
C GLN A 185 -35.44 -16.04 41.19
N GLU A 186 -36.12 -14.89 41.30
CA GLU A 186 -35.97 -13.78 40.36
C GLU A 186 -34.55 -13.21 40.35
N ALA A 187 -33.93 -13.08 41.52
CA ALA A 187 -32.55 -12.61 41.66
C ALA A 187 -31.56 -13.57 40.99
N GLU A 188 -31.71 -14.88 41.18
CA GLU A 188 -30.88 -15.91 40.53
C GLU A 188 -31.02 -15.88 39.00
N VAL A 189 -32.26 -15.77 38.49
CA VAL A 189 -32.52 -15.67 37.05
C VAL A 189 -31.85 -14.42 36.47
N LYS A 190 -31.99 -13.28 37.16
CA LYS A 190 -31.39 -12.03 36.73
C LYS A 190 -29.86 -12.07 36.79
N GLN A 191 -29.29 -12.70 37.82
CA GLN A 191 -27.85 -12.91 37.94
C GLN A 191 -27.31 -13.74 36.78
N LYS A 192 -27.94 -14.88 36.47
CA LYS A 192 -27.54 -15.72 35.32
C LYS A 192 -27.64 -14.94 34.00
N SER A 193 -28.75 -14.23 33.79
CA SER A 193 -28.93 -13.41 32.58
C SER A 193 -27.86 -12.33 32.42
N LEU A 194 -27.50 -11.63 33.51
CA LEU A 194 -26.43 -10.63 33.48
C LEU A 194 -25.05 -11.25 33.23
N GLN A 195 -24.81 -12.44 33.77
CA GLN A 195 -23.57 -13.17 33.55
C GLN A 195 -23.42 -13.60 32.09
N ASP A 196 -24.49 -14.15 31.50
CA ASP A 196 -24.52 -14.52 30.08
C ASP A 196 -24.30 -13.29 29.17
N GLN A 197 -24.94 -12.16 29.49
CA GLN A 197 -24.73 -10.90 28.75
C GLN A 197 -23.29 -10.40 28.86
N ASN A 198 -22.68 -10.50 30.04
CA ASN A 198 -21.29 -10.09 30.25
C ASN A 198 -20.32 -10.96 29.44
N ASP A 199 -20.55 -12.27 29.40
CA ASP A 199 -19.71 -13.18 28.63
C ASP A 199 -19.87 -12.99 27.12
N GLN A 200 -21.08 -12.70 26.64
CA GLN A 200 -21.32 -12.29 25.25
C GLN A 200 -20.60 -10.98 24.91
N LEU A 201 -20.65 -9.97 25.80
CA LEU A 201 -19.95 -8.70 25.61
C LEU A 201 -18.43 -8.87 25.59
N LYS A 202 -17.87 -9.72 26.45
CA LYS A 202 -16.43 -10.05 26.43
C LYS A 202 -16.03 -10.72 25.12
N ALA A 203 -16.82 -11.67 24.63
CA ALA A 203 -16.57 -12.34 23.36
C ALA A 203 -16.57 -11.33 22.20
N ALA A 204 -17.61 -10.49 22.13
CA ALA A 204 -17.71 -9.43 21.11
C ALA A 204 -16.54 -8.43 21.20
N TYR A 205 -16.12 -8.07 22.40
CA TYR A 205 -14.95 -7.19 22.61
C TYR A 205 -13.66 -7.80 22.07
N LEU A 206 -13.41 -9.09 22.36
CA LEU A 206 -12.22 -9.79 21.86
C LEU A 206 -12.22 -9.91 20.33
N GLU A 207 -13.37 -10.19 19.73
CA GLU A 207 -13.52 -10.21 18.28
C GLU A 207 -13.22 -8.83 17.68
N LEU A 208 -13.82 -7.76 18.22
CA LEU A 208 -13.60 -6.40 17.75
C LEU A 208 -12.12 -5.98 17.87
N LYS A 209 -11.47 -6.36 18.97
CA LYS A 209 -10.05 -6.13 19.20
C LYS A 209 -9.19 -6.82 18.14
N SER A 210 -9.47 -8.09 17.84
CA SER A 210 -8.73 -8.84 16.81
C SER A 210 -8.88 -8.22 15.41
N ILE A 211 -10.07 -7.72 15.08
CA ILE A 211 -10.34 -7.01 13.82
C ILE A 211 -9.56 -5.70 13.78
N GLY A 212 -9.52 -4.96 14.89
CA GLY A 212 -8.74 -3.73 15.05
C GLY A 212 -7.25 -3.97 14.81
N ASP A 213 -6.68 -4.98 15.46
CA ASP A 213 -5.26 -5.33 15.34
C ASP A 213 -4.89 -5.74 13.91
N PHE A 214 -5.77 -6.49 13.23
CA PHE A 214 -5.59 -6.85 11.83
C PHE A 214 -5.63 -5.63 10.89
N LYS A 215 -6.56 -4.70 11.11
CA LYS A 215 -6.65 -3.45 10.33
C LYS A 215 -5.41 -2.59 10.52
N LEU A 216 -4.93 -2.42 11.75
CA LEU A 216 -3.71 -1.67 12.05
C LEU A 216 -2.48 -2.32 11.38
N SER A 217 -2.38 -3.64 11.43
CA SER A 217 -1.31 -4.38 10.74
C SER A 217 -1.32 -4.10 9.23
N LYS A 218 -2.49 -4.14 8.59
CA LYS A 218 -2.66 -3.80 7.16
C LYS A 218 -2.26 -2.36 6.85
N ILE A 219 -2.67 -1.39 7.68
CA ILE A 219 -2.32 0.03 7.50
C ILE A 219 -0.79 0.19 7.55
N SER A 220 -0.13 -0.37 8.57
CA SER A 220 1.34 -0.28 8.70
C SER A 220 2.08 -0.93 7.51
N ALA A 221 1.53 -2.00 6.94
CA ALA A 221 2.10 -2.65 5.77
C ALA A 221 1.89 -1.80 4.51
N HIS A 222 0.78 -1.08 4.42
CA HIS A 222 0.49 -0.19 3.30
C HIS A 222 1.37 1.06 3.35
N GLU A 223 1.54 1.66 4.51
CA GLU A 223 2.46 2.80 4.73
C GLU A 223 3.91 2.44 4.36
N ARG A 224 4.38 1.25 4.75
CA ARG A 224 5.71 0.75 4.34
C ARG A 224 5.86 0.61 2.82
N LYS A 225 4.84 0.08 2.15
CA LYS A 225 4.83 -0.05 0.69
C LYS A 225 4.78 1.32 0.01
N GLN A 226 4.00 2.25 0.55
CA GLN A 226 3.89 3.60 0.03
C GLN A 226 5.24 4.34 0.16
N GLY A 227 5.86 4.31 1.34
CA GLY A 227 7.17 4.91 1.55
C GLY A 227 8.26 4.30 0.66
N HIS A 228 8.20 3.00 0.40
CA HIS A 228 9.10 2.36 -0.57
C HIS A 228 8.87 2.88 -2.00
N MET A 229 7.62 3.09 -2.39
CA MET A 229 7.30 3.60 -3.72
C MET A 229 7.72 5.06 -3.88
N ASP A 230 7.49 5.89 -2.86
CA ASP A 230 7.94 7.28 -2.85
C ASP A 230 9.46 7.37 -2.98
N ALA A 231 10.22 6.50 -2.29
CA ALA A 231 11.67 6.42 -2.42
C ALA A 231 12.14 6.02 -3.82
N LEU A 232 11.42 5.10 -4.50
CA LEU A 232 11.71 4.71 -5.88
C LEU A 232 11.39 5.82 -6.87
N ILE A 233 10.30 6.56 -6.66
CA ILE A 233 9.94 7.74 -7.46
C ILE A 233 11.03 8.80 -7.33
N GLU A 234 11.49 9.09 -6.11
CA GLU A 234 12.55 10.07 -5.89
C GLU A 234 13.86 9.65 -6.57
N LYS A 235 14.24 8.37 -6.46
CA LYS A 235 15.41 7.83 -7.15
C LYS A 235 15.29 7.95 -8.67
N LYS A 236 14.11 7.66 -9.23
CA LYS A 236 13.85 7.83 -10.67
C LYS A 236 14.00 9.30 -11.07
N ASN A 237 13.42 10.22 -10.31
CA ASN A 237 13.48 11.65 -10.59
C ASN A 237 14.92 12.18 -10.54
N SER A 238 15.70 11.75 -9.55
CA SER A 238 17.13 12.07 -9.43
C SER A 238 17.93 11.58 -10.64
N MET A 239 17.77 10.31 -11.04
CA MET A 239 18.44 9.78 -12.23
C MET A 239 18.00 10.48 -13.53
N GLN A 240 16.72 10.86 -13.63
CA GLN A 240 16.22 11.62 -14.78
C GLN A 240 16.83 13.02 -14.84
N ALA A 241 16.99 13.69 -13.69
CA ALA A 241 17.66 14.99 -13.61
C ALA A 241 19.14 14.88 -14.01
N GLU A 242 19.84 13.85 -13.55
CA GLU A 242 21.22 13.59 -13.95
C GLU A 242 21.36 13.31 -15.45
N LEU A 243 20.46 12.49 -16.01
CA LEU A 243 20.43 12.21 -17.45
C LEU A 243 20.16 13.46 -18.27
N ASN A 244 19.26 14.34 -17.82
CA ASN A 244 19.01 15.62 -18.47
C ASN A 244 20.24 16.55 -18.41
N ARG A 245 20.95 16.57 -17.28
CA ARG A 245 22.21 17.31 -17.13
C ARG A 245 23.27 16.80 -18.10
N LEU A 246 23.45 15.48 -18.20
CA LEU A 246 24.41 14.86 -19.12
C LEU A 246 24.05 15.13 -20.59
N ARG A 247 22.75 15.08 -20.94
CA ARG A 247 22.29 15.46 -22.29
C ARG A 247 22.65 16.91 -22.63
N GLN A 248 22.42 17.83 -21.70
CA GLN A 248 22.78 19.24 -21.90
C GLN A 248 24.30 19.40 -22.08
N GLN A 249 25.11 18.72 -21.26
CA GLN A 249 26.57 18.73 -21.42
C GLN A 249 27.02 18.15 -22.77
N LEU A 250 26.39 17.07 -23.23
CA LEU A 250 26.65 16.50 -24.55
C LEU A 250 26.30 17.46 -25.68
N THR A 251 25.17 18.20 -25.56
CA THR A 251 24.82 19.24 -26.53
C THR A 251 25.86 20.35 -26.56
N TYR A 252 26.35 20.83 -25.41
CA TYR A 252 27.41 21.83 -25.38
C TYR A 252 28.72 21.32 -25.99
N ALA A 253 29.12 20.09 -25.66
CA ALA A 253 30.31 19.48 -26.23
C ALA A 253 30.19 19.34 -27.76
N ARG A 254 29.03 18.89 -28.25
CA ARG A 254 28.74 18.80 -29.69
C ARG A 254 28.87 20.17 -30.35
N LEU A 255 28.21 21.21 -29.84
CA LEU A 255 28.29 22.55 -30.41
C LEU A 255 29.72 23.10 -30.42
N ALA A 256 30.50 22.85 -29.36
CA ALA A 256 31.90 23.27 -29.30
C ALA A 256 32.76 22.57 -30.35
N ILE A 257 32.60 21.26 -30.51
CA ILE A 257 33.31 20.46 -31.52
C ILE A 257 32.91 20.87 -32.94
N GLU A 258 31.60 21.04 -33.20
CA GLU A 258 31.10 21.54 -34.48
C GLU A 258 31.70 22.93 -34.79
N HIS A 259 31.76 23.83 -33.81
CA HIS A 259 32.39 25.14 -33.99
C HIS A 259 33.88 25.04 -34.32
N ILE A 260 34.64 24.18 -33.60
CA ILE A 260 36.06 23.92 -33.89
C ILE A 260 36.23 23.38 -35.32
N TYR A 261 35.43 22.37 -35.68
CA TYR A 261 35.44 21.78 -37.01
C TYR A 261 35.26 22.83 -38.12
N VAL A 262 34.25 23.69 -37.98
CA VAL A 262 33.99 24.77 -38.93
C VAL A 262 35.17 25.74 -39.02
N LYS A 263 35.82 26.06 -37.90
CA LYS A 263 37.01 26.94 -37.91
C LYS A 263 38.20 26.30 -38.61
N LEU A 264 38.51 25.04 -38.32
CA LEU A 264 39.61 24.28 -38.94
C LEU A 264 39.38 24.06 -40.45
N GLN A 265 38.13 23.97 -40.90
CA GLN A 265 37.84 23.90 -42.33
C GLN A 265 38.17 25.21 -43.06
N MET A 266 37.96 26.35 -42.41
CA MET A 266 38.11 27.68 -43.02
C MET A 266 39.58 28.13 -43.11
N THR A 267 40.52 27.41 -42.48
CA THR A 267 41.95 27.67 -42.63
C THR A 267 42.47 27.30 -44.04
N PRO A 268 43.35 28.13 -44.63
CA PRO A 268 43.74 28.02 -46.04
C PRO A 268 44.53 26.74 -46.37
N SER A 269 45.15 26.10 -45.38
CA SER A 269 46.01 24.91 -45.49
C SER A 269 45.24 23.61 -45.83
N THR A 270 43.90 23.63 -45.75
CA THR A 270 43.08 22.48 -46.16
C THR A 270 43.14 22.28 -47.69
N THR A 271 43.44 21.06 -48.13
CA THR A 271 43.54 20.74 -49.57
C THR A 271 42.24 21.05 -50.32
N LYS A 272 42.30 21.35 -51.64
CA LYS A 272 41.09 21.62 -52.46
C LYS A 272 40.07 20.49 -52.42
N SER A 273 40.50 19.25 -52.18
CA SER A 273 39.64 18.09 -51.97
C SER A 273 38.94 18.13 -50.61
N ALA A 274 39.69 18.44 -49.54
CA ALA A 274 39.16 18.61 -48.19
C ALA A 274 38.10 19.72 -48.11
N LYS A 275 38.32 20.86 -48.78
CA LYS A 275 37.34 21.97 -48.83
C LYS A 275 35.99 21.57 -49.43
N LYS A 276 35.99 20.69 -50.45
CA LYS A 276 34.74 20.19 -51.08
C LYS A 276 34.02 19.18 -50.19
N GLN A 277 34.75 18.25 -49.57
CA GLN A 277 34.20 17.26 -48.66
C GLN A 277 33.60 17.92 -47.41
N ALA A 278 34.28 18.94 -46.90
CA ALA A 278 33.85 19.64 -45.71
C ALA A 278 32.63 20.57 -45.98
N ALA A 279 32.46 21.10 -47.20
CA ALA A 279 31.23 21.81 -47.60
C ALA A 279 29.99 20.90 -47.68
N VAL A 280 30.18 19.60 -47.97
CA VAL A 280 29.11 18.59 -47.92
C VAL A 280 28.79 18.23 -46.46
N ILE A 281 29.82 18.08 -45.63
CA ILE A 281 29.68 17.80 -44.19
C ILE A 281 28.93 18.93 -43.47
N LEU A 282 29.22 20.20 -43.78
CA LEU A 282 28.51 21.36 -43.24
C LEU A 282 26.98 21.30 -43.43
N LYS A 283 26.51 20.72 -44.54
CA LYS A 283 25.08 20.56 -44.84
C LYS A 283 24.40 19.46 -44.00
N HIS A 284 25.20 18.55 -43.44
CA HIS A 284 24.74 17.37 -42.71
C HIS A 284 25.35 17.27 -41.29
N LEU A 285 25.89 18.36 -40.74
CA LEU A 285 26.57 18.38 -39.42
C LEU A 285 25.70 17.82 -38.29
N THR A 286 24.38 18.04 -38.36
CA THR A 286 23.40 17.51 -37.40
C THR A 286 23.19 16.01 -37.51
N GLU A 287 23.48 15.41 -38.67
CA GLU A 287 23.28 13.99 -38.97
C GLU A 287 24.55 13.15 -38.78
N ILE A 288 25.72 13.79 -38.69
CA ILE A 288 27.01 13.12 -38.54
C ILE A 288 27.26 12.81 -37.06
N ASN A 289 27.83 11.64 -36.79
CA ASN A 289 28.21 11.22 -35.44
C ASN A 289 29.33 12.11 -34.88
N LEU A 290 29.20 12.52 -33.62
CA LEU A 290 30.16 13.41 -32.96
C LEU A 290 31.61 12.88 -32.97
N PRO A 291 31.88 11.57 -32.73
CA PRO A 291 33.24 11.03 -32.81
C PRO A 291 33.88 11.17 -34.20
N ASP A 292 33.10 11.08 -35.28
CA ASP A 292 33.63 11.20 -36.64
C ASP A 292 34.07 12.65 -36.93
N ILE A 293 33.30 13.63 -36.44
CA ILE A 293 33.67 15.05 -36.51
C ILE A 293 34.94 15.31 -35.68
N MET A 294 35.04 14.71 -34.49
CA MET A 294 36.24 14.83 -33.65
C MET A 294 37.48 14.25 -34.34
N LEU A 295 37.36 13.09 -34.97
CA LEU A 295 38.46 12.46 -35.72
C LEU A 295 38.96 13.37 -36.84
N GLN A 296 38.04 13.96 -37.61
CA GLN A 296 38.40 14.92 -38.66
C GLN A 296 39.01 16.21 -38.10
N CYS A 297 38.55 16.70 -36.94
CA CYS A 297 39.20 17.83 -36.28
C CYS A 297 40.65 17.53 -35.93
N MET A 298 40.93 16.32 -35.41
CA MET A 298 42.30 15.89 -35.10
C MET A 298 43.14 15.79 -36.38
N GLU A 299 42.62 15.21 -37.46
CA GLU A 299 43.33 15.14 -38.74
C GLU A 299 43.65 16.53 -39.32
N TYR A 300 42.70 17.48 -39.25
CA TYR A 300 42.97 18.85 -39.70
C TYR A 300 43.95 19.58 -38.80
N GLN A 301 43.91 19.32 -37.49
CA GLN A 301 44.87 19.89 -36.55
C GLN A 301 46.28 19.36 -36.85
N ASP A 302 46.45 18.04 -37.01
CA ASP A 302 47.74 17.45 -37.39
C ASP A 302 48.24 18.00 -38.72
N GLN A 303 47.36 18.20 -39.70
CA GLN A 303 47.74 18.80 -40.98
C GLN A 303 48.22 20.25 -40.80
N LEU A 304 47.51 21.06 -40.01
CA LEU A 304 47.92 22.43 -39.70
C LEU A 304 49.24 22.49 -38.95
N ASP A 305 49.44 21.62 -37.96
CA ASP A 305 50.69 21.56 -37.19
C ASP A 305 51.87 21.22 -38.11
N ASN A 306 51.70 20.30 -39.05
CA ASN A 306 52.71 20.00 -40.08
C ASN A 306 52.95 21.15 -41.06
N ASP A 307 51.89 21.84 -41.50
CA ASP A 307 52.00 22.96 -42.44
C ASP A 307 52.65 24.21 -41.79
N LEU A 308 52.51 24.35 -40.47
CA LEU A 308 53.15 25.38 -39.66
C LEU A 308 54.57 25.00 -39.22
N ASP A 309 54.95 23.73 -39.29
CA ASP A 309 56.27 23.26 -38.91
C ASP A 309 57.32 23.79 -39.90
N GLY A 310 58.14 24.74 -39.44
CA GLY A 310 59.08 25.50 -40.26
C GLY A 310 58.56 26.81 -40.85
N TYR A 311 57.35 27.25 -40.49
CA TYR A 311 56.80 28.55 -40.90
C TYR A 311 57.35 29.70 -40.03
N ASP A 312 58.19 30.56 -40.61
CA ASP A 312 58.73 31.74 -39.90
C ASP A 312 57.77 32.93 -39.96
N LEU A 313 56.95 33.05 -38.92
CA LEU A 313 56.02 34.16 -38.71
C LEU A 313 56.69 35.54 -38.79
N VAL A 314 57.94 35.68 -38.36
CA VAL A 314 58.63 36.98 -38.32
C VAL A 314 58.98 37.44 -39.73
N SER A 315 59.43 36.51 -40.57
CA SER A 315 59.71 36.76 -41.99
C SER A 315 58.44 37.12 -42.76
N GLU A 316 57.33 36.39 -42.55
CA GLU A 316 56.09 36.66 -43.27
C GLU A 316 55.43 37.99 -42.85
N ILE A 317 55.42 38.33 -41.56
CA ILE A 317 54.89 39.60 -41.08
C ILE A 317 55.70 40.78 -41.65
N SER A 318 57.01 40.61 -41.79
CA SER A 318 57.89 41.61 -42.43
C SER A 318 57.54 41.79 -43.90
N ASN A 319 57.31 40.69 -44.64
CA ASN A 319 56.89 40.71 -46.04
C ASN A 319 55.51 41.37 -46.24
N MET A 320 54.52 41.04 -45.39
CA MET A 320 53.18 41.66 -45.45
C MET A 320 53.18 43.16 -45.13
N ASN A 321 54.08 43.60 -44.24
CA ASN A 321 54.21 45.03 -43.93
C ASN A 321 54.93 45.79 -45.05
N LEU A 322 55.83 45.15 -45.79
CA LEU A 322 56.45 45.73 -47.00
C LEU A 322 55.45 45.85 -48.15
N GLU A 323 54.58 44.86 -48.36
CA GLU A 323 53.51 44.91 -49.39
C GLU A 323 52.45 45.98 -49.12
N LYS A 324 52.22 46.37 -47.86
CA LYS A 324 51.26 47.44 -47.51
C LYS A 324 51.80 48.86 -47.67
N VAL A 325 53.11 49.00 -47.87
CA VAL A 325 53.80 50.31 -48.01
C VAL A 325 54.11 50.63 -49.48
N SER A 326 53.89 49.68 -50.40
CA SER A 326 53.94 49.89 -51.85
C SER A 326 52.56 50.16 -52.45
#